data_AF-A0A266Q6M2-F1
#
_entry.id   AF-A0A266Q6M2-F1
#
_cell.length_a   1.000
_cell.length_b   1.000
_cell.length_c   1.000
_cell.angle_alpha   90.00
_cell.angle_beta   90.00
_cell.angle_gamma   90.00
#
_symmetry.space_group_name_H-M   'P 1'
#
loop_
_entity.id
_entity.type
_entity.pdbx_description
1 polymer ?
#
loop_
_entity_poly.entity_id
_entity_poly.type
_entity_poly.pdbx_seq_one_letter_code
_entity_poly.pdbx_strand_id
1 'polypeptide(L)'
;MQFLIAGIIGLMSFIGSLFTRSVSVALEYSAKRLVIIASVVALMATFVAAFYFAIKQTIDSIALVSPPQLSIAASLCVPDNLPMIISLQLTARLLRFAYEWNVKVLQWRL
;
A
#
# COMPACT_ATOMS: atom_id res chain seq x y z
N MET A 1 8.43 33.53 -48.46
CA MET A 1 7.81 32.20 -48.22
C MET A 1 8.43 31.49 -47.01
N GLN A 2 9.76 31.38 -46.89
CA GLN A 2 10.41 30.65 -45.77
C GLN A 2 10.13 31.23 -44.37
N PHE A 3 10.05 32.56 -44.22
CA PHE A 3 9.75 33.21 -42.93
C PHE A 3 8.31 32.97 -42.42
N LEU A 4 7.33 32.81 -43.31
CA LEU A 4 5.95 32.47 -42.95
C LEU A 4 5.84 31.01 -42.47
N ILE A 5 6.57 30.10 -43.11
CA ILE A 5 6.60 28.69 -42.73
C ILE A 5 7.28 28.52 -41.36
N ALA A 6 8.39 29.24 -41.10
CA ALA A 6 9.05 29.23 -39.79
C ALA A 6 8.17 29.81 -38.67
N GLY A 7 7.37 30.85 -38.95
CA GLY A 7 6.43 31.42 -37.99
C GLY A 7 5.27 30.46 -37.62
N ILE A 8 4.73 29.75 -38.61
CA ILE A 8 3.68 28.74 -38.38
C ILE A 8 4.23 27.56 -37.57
N ILE A 9 5.44 27.08 -37.89
CA ILE A 9 6.10 26.01 -37.13
C ILE A 9 6.36 26.46 -35.68
N GLY A 10 6.84 27.68 -35.46
CA GLY A 10 7.06 28.22 -34.11
C GLY A 10 5.78 28.32 -33.28
N LEU A 11 4.67 28.76 -33.88
CA LEU A 11 3.36 28.80 -33.22
C LEU A 11 2.82 27.40 -32.91
N MET A 12 2.98 26.44 -33.84
CA MET A 12 2.61 25.04 -33.59
C MET A 12 3.43 24.42 -32.45
N SER A 13 4.73 24.67 -32.40
CA SER A 13 5.58 24.21 -31.29
C SER A 13 5.22 24.87 -29.96
N PHE A 14 4.87 26.17 -29.97
CA PHE A 14 4.43 26.88 -28.77
C PHE A 14 3.11 26.33 -28.23
N ILE A 15 2.10 26.17 -29.07
CA ILE A 15 0.79 25.60 -28.68
C ILE A 15 0.94 24.15 -28.23
N GLY A 16 1.75 23.34 -28.95
CA GLY A 16 2.08 21.98 -28.55
C GLY A 16 2.71 21.93 -27.16
N SER A 17 3.67 22.82 -26.88
CA SER A 17 4.34 22.89 -25.58
C SER A 17 3.39 23.26 -24.43
N LEU A 18 2.42 24.16 -24.67
CA LEU A 18 1.41 24.53 -23.67
C LEU A 18 0.43 23.38 -23.40
N PHE A 19 0.05 22.65 -24.43
CA PHE A 19 -0.84 21.50 -24.29
C PHE A 19 -0.17 20.37 -23.51
N THR A 20 1.05 19.99 -23.89
CA THR A 20 1.84 18.96 -23.17
C THR A 20 2.09 19.36 -21.72
N ARG A 21 2.35 20.65 -21.46
CA ARG A 21 2.55 21.15 -20.09
C ARG A 21 1.26 21.10 -19.26
N SER A 22 0.11 21.39 -19.86
CA SER A 22 -1.20 21.30 -19.18
C SER A 22 -1.55 19.86 -18.82
N VAL A 23 -1.35 18.93 -19.76
CA VAL A 23 -1.62 17.50 -19.55
C VAL A 23 -0.65 16.89 -18.52
N SER A 24 0.64 17.22 -18.60
CA SER A 24 1.63 16.72 -17.63
C SER A 24 1.35 17.20 -16.20
N VAL A 25 0.96 18.45 -16.00
CA VAL A 25 0.57 18.96 -14.67
C VAL A 25 -0.66 18.21 -14.12
N ALA A 26 -1.66 17.95 -14.97
CA ALA A 26 -2.85 17.19 -14.56
C ALA A 26 -2.52 15.74 -14.17
N LEU A 27 -1.63 15.09 -14.93
CA LEU A 27 -1.14 13.74 -14.64
C LEU A 27 -0.29 13.71 -13.37
N GLU A 28 0.65 14.63 -13.19
CA GLU A 28 1.47 14.74 -11.98
C GLU A 28 0.62 14.95 -10.73
N TYR A 29 -0.39 15.82 -10.81
CA TYR A 29 -1.29 16.08 -9.69
C TYR A 29 -2.08 14.84 -9.27
N SER A 30 -2.57 14.08 -10.25
CA SER A 30 -3.31 12.83 -10.01
C SER A 30 -2.38 11.73 -9.49
N ALA A 31 -1.20 11.59 -10.09
CA ALA A 31 -0.20 10.60 -9.69
C ALA A 31 0.30 10.83 -8.26
N LYS A 32 0.57 12.08 -7.85
CA LYS A 32 1.01 12.39 -6.47
C LYS A 32 0.04 11.86 -5.42
N ARG A 33 -1.27 12.02 -5.63
CA ARG A 33 -2.29 11.53 -4.69
C ARG A 33 -2.34 10.00 -4.66
N LEU A 34 -2.28 9.34 -5.81
CA LEU A 34 -2.32 7.88 -5.90
C LEU A 34 -1.07 7.23 -5.31
N VAL A 35 0.11 7.81 -5.55
CA VAL A 35 1.39 7.32 -5.00
C VAL A 35 1.39 7.38 -3.48
N ILE A 36 0.86 8.45 -2.89
CA ILE A 36 0.75 8.55 -1.42
C ILE A 36 -0.15 7.44 -0.88
N ILE A 37 -1.34 7.24 -1.45
CA ILE A 37 -2.27 6.19 -1.02
C ILE A 37 -1.63 4.81 -1.19
N ALA A 38 -1.03 4.54 -2.34
CA ALA A 38 -0.37 3.27 -2.63
C ALA A 38 0.79 2.99 -1.66
N SER A 39 1.59 4.01 -1.32
CA SER A 39 2.70 3.87 -0.37
C SER A 39 2.22 3.49 1.03
N VAL A 40 1.12 4.08 1.50
CA VAL A 40 0.54 3.77 2.82
C VAL A 40 -0.03 2.35 2.83
N VAL A 41 -0.75 1.95 1.77
CA VAL A 41 -1.28 0.58 1.64
C VAL A 41 -0.16 -0.45 1.58
N ALA A 42 0.92 -0.18 0.83
CA ALA A 42 2.08 -1.04 0.74
C ALA A 42 2.78 -1.18 2.12
N LEU A 43 2.90 -0.10 2.88
CA LEU A 43 3.47 -0.13 4.23
C LEU A 43 2.60 -0.97 5.17
N MET A 44 1.28 -0.80 5.14
CA MET A 44 0.37 -1.63 5.94
C MET A 44 0.44 -3.12 5.56
N ALA A 45 0.48 -3.43 4.26
CA ALA A 45 0.57 -4.80 3.77
C ALA A 45 1.88 -5.47 4.18
N THR A 46 3.01 -4.76 4.07
CA THR A 46 4.33 -5.26 4.49
C THR A 46 4.40 -5.49 6.00
N PHE A 47 3.79 -4.62 6.81
CA PHE A 47 3.69 -4.80 8.25
C PHE A 47 2.91 -6.08 8.63
N VAL A 48 1.74 -6.30 8.02
CA VAL A 48 0.93 -7.50 8.28
C VAL A 48 1.68 -8.76 7.83
N ALA A 49 2.33 -8.72 6.66
CA ALA A 49 3.11 -9.85 6.16
C ALA A 49 4.29 -10.17 7.09
N ALA A 50 5.05 -9.16 7.52
CA ALA A 50 6.15 -9.34 8.46
C ALA A 50 5.68 -9.94 9.79
N PHE A 51 4.54 -9.49 10.31
CA PHE A 51 3.95 -10.03 11.52
C PHE A 51 3.51 -11.49 11.37
N TYR A 52 2.89 -11.84 10.25
CA TYR A 52 2.55 -13.24 9.93
C TYR A 52 3.81 -14.12 9.91
N PHE A 53 4.86 -13.69 9.21
CA PHE A 53 6.12 -14.44 9.15
C PHE A 53 6.77 -14.57 10.53
N ALA A 54 6.74 -13.51 11.35
CA ALA A 54 7.30 -13.55 12.71
C ALA A 54 6.59 -14.59 13.59
N ILE A 55 5.24 -14.63 13.57
CA ILE A 55 4.48 -15.65 14.31
C ILE A 55 4.83 -17.05 13.81
N LYS A 56 4.80 -17.25 12.48
CA LYS A 56 5.05 -18.55 11.89
C LYS A 56 6.44 -19.06 12.23
N GLN A 57 7.47 -18.24 12.06
CA GLN A 57 8.84 -18.59 12.43
C GLN A 57 8.98 -18.89 13.92
N THR A 58 8.28 -18.16 14.79
CA THR A 58 8.31 -18.44 16.23
C THR A 58 7.77 -19.85 16.50
N ILE A 59 6.63 -20.22 15.91
CA ILE A 59 6.05 -21.55 16.04
C ILE A 59 7.00 -22.62 15.48
N ASP A 60 7.55 -22.40 14.28
CA ASP A 60 8.47 -23.35 13.64
C ASP A 60 9.76 -23.54 14.46
N SER A 61 10.27 -22.46 15.08
CA SER A 61 11.47 -22.52 15.93
C SER A 61 11.23 -23.29 17.23
N ILE A 62 10.02 -23.16 17.82
CA ILE A 62 9.63 -23.93 19.00
C ILE A 62 9.46 -25.40 18.62
N ALA A 63 8.81 -25.68 17.48
CA ALA A 63 8.61 -27.04 16.99
C ALA A 63 9.94 -27.78 16.77
N LEU A 64 10.98 -27.08 16.31
CA LEU A 64 12.32 -27.64 16.10
C LEU A 64 13.00 -28.11 17.40
N VAL A 65 12.79 -27.38 18.50
CA VAL A 65 13.44 -27.66 19.79
C VAL A 65 12.57 -28.52 20.71
N SER A 66 11.25 -28.56 20.46
CA SER A 66 10.30 -29.27 21.31
C SER A 66 10.28 -30.79 21.06
N PRO A 67 10.03 -31.61 22.11
CA PRO A 67 9.84 -33.04 21.94
C PRO A 67 8.54 -33.35 21.16
N PRO A 68 8.48 -34.44 20.37
CA PRO A 68 7.37 -34.72 19.45
C PRO A 68 5.98 -34.79 20.11
N GLN A 69 5.93 -35.23 21.37
CA GLN A 69 4.69 -35.33 22.15
C GLN A 69 4.04 -33.95 22.36
N LEU A 70 4.86 -32.90 22.45
CA LEU A 70 4.41 -31.54 22.67
C LEU A 70 3.80 -30.95 21.39
N SER A 71 4.31 -31.32 20.21
CA SER A 71 3.70 -30.95 18.92
C SER A 71 2.31 -31.58 18.74
N ILE A 72 2.14 -32.84 19.16
CA ILE A 72 0.85 -33.53 19.08
C ILE A 72 -0.15 -32.89 20.06
N ALA A 73 0.26 -32.64 21.30
CA ALA A 73 -0.57 -31.95 22.28
C ALA A 73 -0.95 -30.53 21.81
N ALA A 74 -0.02 -29.79 21.21
CA ALA A 74 -0.27 -28.46 20.68
C ALA A 74 -1.31 -28.46 19.55
N SER A 75 -1.27 -29.43 18.63
CA SER A 75 -2.25 -29.56 17.54
C SER A 75 -3.69 -29.81 18.02
N LEU A 76 -3.88 -30.31 19.25
CA LEU A 76 -5.21 -30.52 19.84
C LEU A 76 -5.81 -29.23 20.42
N CYS A 77 -4.97 -28.27 20.83
CA CYS A 77 -5.41 -27.01 21.44
C CYS A 77 -5.36 -25.83 20.47
N VAL A 78 -4.43 -25.85 19.52
CA VAL A 78 -4.15 -24.75 18.62
C VAL A 78 -4.40 -25.20 17.18
N PRO A 79 -5.30 -24.52 16.44
CA PRO A 79 -5.53 -24.85 15.04
C PRO A 79 -4.37 -24.38 14.16
N ASP A 80 -4.08 -25.14 13.10
CA ASP A 80 -2.95 -24.88 12.19
C ASP A 80 -3.03 -23.52 11.47
N ASN A 81 -4.24 -22.96 11.37
CA ASN A 81 -4.50 -21.66 10.75
C ASN A 81 -4.41 -20.48 11.73
N LEU A 82 -3.99 -20.70 12.98
CA LEU A 82 -3.87 -19.63 13.98
C LEU A 82 -3.08 -18.40 13.47
N PRO A 83 -1.89 -18.53 12.83
CA PRO A 83 -1.16 -17.37 12.33
C PRO A 83 -1.97 -16.57 11.31
N MET A 84 -2.76 -17.26 10.48
CA MET A 84 -3.63 -16.63 9.49
C MET A 84 -4.78 -15.88 10.17
N ILE A 85 -5.47 -16.49 11.15
CA ILE A 85 -6.57 -15.86 11.89
C ILE A 85 -6.09 -14.58 12.59
N ILE A 86 -4.94 -14.63 13.26
CA ILE A 86 -4.38 -13.45 13.94
C ILE A 86 -4.03 -12.36 12.94
N SER A 87 -3.38 -12.71 11.82
CA SER A 87 -3.03 -11.73 10.78
C SER A 87 -4.29 -11.08 10.16
N LEU A 88 -5.38 -11.83 10.00
CA LEU A 88 -6.65 -11.33 9.49
C LEU A 88 -7.30 -10.36 10.49
N GLN A 89 -7.29 -10.71 11.78
CA GLN A 89 -7.80 -9.82 12.83
C GLN A 89 -6.98 -8.53 12.95
N LEU A 90 -5.65 -8.61 12.81
CA LEU A 90 -4.77 -7.45 12.77
C LEU A 90 -5.10 -6.55 11.57
N THR A 91 -5.28 -7.14 10.40
CA THR A 91 -5.65 -6.43 9.18
C THR A 91 -6.98 -5.69 9.35
N ALA A 92 -8.00 -6.35 9.93
CA ALA A 92 -9.30 -5.72 10.19
C ALA A 92 -9.18 -4.51 11.13
N ARG A 93 -8.36 -4.59 12.18
CA ARG A 93 -8.11 -3.48 13.11
C ARG A 93 -7.37 -2.31 12.45
N LEU A 94 -6.36 -2.60 11.62
CA LEU A 94 -5.64 -1.58 10.86
C LEU A 94 -6.56 -0.85 9.88
N LEU A 95 -7.45 -1.59 9.22
CA LEU A 95 -8.42 -1.02 8.27
C LEU A 95 -9.43 -0.12 8.98
N ARG A 96 -9.91 -0.52 10.16
CA ARG A 96 -10.74 0.32 11.03
C ARG A 96 -10.01 1.59 11.46
N PHE A 97 -8.75 1.48 11.88
CA PHE A 97 -7.94 2.64 12.27
C PHE A 97 -7.75 3.63 11.10
N ALA A 98 -7.46 3.13 9.90
CA ALA A 98 -7.36 3.97 8.70
C ALA A 98 -8.69 4.69 8.38
N TYR A 99 -9.82 4.02 8.56
CA TYR A 99 -11.14 4.63 8.38
C TYR A 99 -11.41 5.73 9.42
N GLU A 100 -11.20 5.44 10.71
CA GLU A 100 -11.39 6.42 11.79
C GLU A 100 -10.46 7.63 11.63
N TRP A 101 -9.23 7.43 11.16
CA TRP A 101 -8.30 8.51 10.84
C TRP A 101 -8.85 9.40 9.72
N ASN A 102 -9.35 8.80 8.64
CA ASN A 102 -9.92 9.55 7.51
C ASN A 102 -11.10 10.43 7.95
N VAL A 103 -12.00 9.87 8.76
CA VAL A 103 -13.15 10.61 9.33
C VAL A 103 -12.68 11.78 10.21
N LYS A 104 -11.70 11.57 11.09
CA LYS A 104 -11.15 12.65 11.94
C LYS A 104 -10.49 13.76 11.12
N VAL A 105 -9.72 13.41 10.09
CA VAL A 105 -9.09 14.40 9.20
C VAL A 105 -10.14 15.22 8.44
N LEU A 106 -11.24 14.61 8.02
CA LEU A 106 -12.36 15.33 7.41
C LEU A 106 -13.04 16.27 8.41
N GLN A 107 -13.26 15.82 9.64
CA GLN A 107 -13.85 16.64 10.71
C GLN A 107 -13.00 17.88 11.05
N TRP A 108 -11.68 17.77 11.02
CA TRP A 108 -10.80 18.93 11.27
C TRP A 108 -10.75 19.95 10.12
N ARG A 109 -11.30 19.61 8.95
CA ARG A 109 -11.33 20.50 7.77
C ARG A 109 -12.67 21.22 7.57
N LEU A 110 -13.70 20.87 8.33
CA LEU A 110 -15.00 21.54 8.39
C LEU A 110 -14.97 22.63 9.46
#